data_AF-A0A7W6DBQ9-F1
#
_entry.id   AF-A0A7W6DBQ9-F1
#
_cell.length_a   1.000
_cell.length_b   1.000
_cell.length_c   1.000
_cell.angle_alpha   90.00
_cell.angle_beta   90.00
_cell.angle_gamma   90.00
#
_symmetry.space_group_name_H-M   'P 1'
#
loop_
_entity.id
_entity.type
_entity.pdbx_description
1 polymer ?
#
loop_
_entity_poly.entity_id
_entity_poly.type
_entity_poly.pdbx_seq_one_letter_code
_entity_poly.pdbx_strand_id
1 'polypeptide(L)'
;MSGLLGATPESLKTTDRKKAIARSGQKLAYYQNLFETNGASASDAPSPSFTYTDLKSHSKEKLGFDYRTREEIKKASFTEKLQAFGERFDAMAWLGKNPSNIDLSAMAGEAKPGMSLDRMFERYKEICVGQWENLPLNEQKTKWARYSRPKDDFKKVIGDIDILDITTSQTADYAIHLQKRVVATKAGTAKKGEKLALSSAKDIIKFLKSMASDVFQRDFPKHVKPTLAKFETAMRNIYHEAKAAGYTASGYWTMLQEQGAMNTARRLVLAPQPSPGFGELLLLNRLDLTVESLIVREPWRSLFEPEVLVAAQKRLDSMRRK
;
A
#
# COMPACT_ATOMS: atom_id res chain seq x y z
N MET A 1 12.02 -28.08 38.30
CA MET A 1 11.91 -27.95 36.82
C MET A 1 10.50 -28.29 36.36
N SER A 2 9.50 -27.53 36.83
CA SER A 2 8.07 -27.75 36.52
C SER A 2 7.50 -26.42 36.07
N GLY A 3 7.11 -26.28 34.80
CA GLY A 3 6.62 -25.00 34.28
C GLY A 3 6.29 -24.91 32.78
N LEU A 4 6.49 -25.97 31.99
CA LEU A 4 6.28 -25.93 30.53
C LEU A 4 5.17 -26.89 30.02
N LEU A 5 4.32 -27.42 30.91
CA LEU A 5 3.26 -28.39 30.55
C LEU A 5 1.84 -27.78 30.46
N GLY A 6 1.70 -26.46 30.51
CA GLY A 6 0.41 -25.80 30.77
C GLY A 6 -0.27 -25.09 29.61
N ALA A 7 0.09 -25.34 28.34
CA ALA A 7 -0.61 -24.72 27.21
C ALA A 7 -0.92 -25.77 26.14
N THR A 8 -1.91 -26.62 26.43
CA THR A 8 -2.54 -27.46 25.42
C THR A 8 -3.66 -26.67 24.74
N PRO A 9 -3.74 -26.63 23.40
CA PRO A 9 -4.91 -26.08 22.73
C PRO A 9 -6.15 -26.90 23.09
N GLU A 10 -7.12 -26.32 23.81
CA GLU A 10 -8.41 -26.95 24.12
C GLU A 10 -9.10 -27.51 22.85
N SER A 11 -8.82 -26.88 21.70
CA SER A 11 -9.32 -27.23 20.37
C SER A 11 -8.93 -28.64 19.87
N LEU A 12 -7.91 -29.29 20.42
CA LEU A 12 -7.47 -30.64 20.00
C LEU A 12 -8.09 -31.77 20.84
N LYS A 13 -8.77 -31.45 21.94
CA LYS A 13 -9.47 -32.40 22.85
C LYS A 13 -8.62 -33.62 23.22
N THR A 14 -7.33 -33.44 23.50
CA THR A 14 -6.41 -34.50 23.96
C THR A 14 -5.23 -33.91 24.71
N THR A 15 -4.85 -34.55 25.82
CA THR A 15 -3.64 -34.25 26.59
C THR A 15 -2.44 -35.10 26.13
N ASP A 16 -2.68 -36.16 25.36
CA ASP A 16 -1.64 -37.03 24.79
C ASP A 16 -0.97 -36.37 23.58
N ARG A 17 0.36 -36.18 23.69
CA ARG A 17 1.22 -35.53 22.70
C ARG A 17 1.22 -36.25 21.34
N LYS A 18 1.25 -37.59 21.31
CA LYS A 18 1.26 -38.35 20.04
C LYS A 18 -0.09 -38.22 19.33
N LYS A 19 -1.19 -38.28 20.08
CA LYS A 19 -2.53 -38.05 19.54
C LYS A 19 -2.74 -36.61 19.08
N ALA A 20 -2.19 -35.63 19.80
CA ALA A 20 -2.22 -34.22 19.39
C ALA A 20 -1.50 -34.01 18.05
N ILE A 21 -0.29 -34.59 17.88
CA ILE A 21 0.50 -34.52 16.64
C ILE A 21 -0.25 -35.17 15.46
N ALA A 22 -0.85 -36.34 15.66
CA ALA A 22 -1.59 -37.03 14.61
C ALA A 22 -2.85 -36.24 14.18
N ARG A 23 -3.61 -35.73 15.15
CA ARG A 23 -4.80 -34.89 14.88
C ARG A 23 -4.44 -33.56 14.23
N SER A 24 -3.33 -32.94 14.66
CA SER A 24 -2.84 -31.72 14.02
C SER A 24 -2.37 -31.99 12.59
N GLY A 25 -1.73 -33.13 12.33
CA GLY A 25 -1.29 -33.53 10.99
C GLY A 25 -2.47 -33.74 10.01
N GLN A 26 -3.54 -34.40 10.46
CA GLN A 26 -4.75 -34.57 9.64
C GLN A 26 -5.43 -33.23 9.33
N LYS A 27 -5.52 -32.35 10.33
CA LYS A 27 -6.03 -30.99 10.13
C LYS A 27 -5.13 -30.19 9.18
N LEU A 28 -3.81 -30.26 9.36
CA LEU A 28 -2.83 -29.57 8.51
C LEU A 28 -2.97 -30.00 7.04
N ALA A 29 -3.05 -31.30 6.76
CA ALA A 29 -3.22 -31.81 5.40
C ALA A 29 -4.56 -31.39 4.76
N TYR A 30 -5.65 -31.41 5.53
CA TYR A 30 -6.94 -30.89 5.07
C TYR A 30 -6.86 -29.39 4.72
N TYR A 31 -6.15 -28.60 5.52
CA TYR A 31 -6.00 -27.17 5.27
C TYR A 31 -5.03 -26.84 4.14
N GLN A 32 -3.92 -27.56 4.01
CA GLN A 32 -3.04 -27.46 2.84
C GLN A 32 -3.86 -27.68 1.57
N ASN A 33 -4.66 -28.75 1.51
CA ASN A 33 -5.54 -28.99 0.38
C ASN A 33 -6.57 -27.87 0.18
N LEU A 34 -7.24 -27.37 1.23
CA LEU A 34 -8.24 -26.30 1.09
C LEU A 34 -7.65 -25.00 0.52
N PHE A 35 -6.42 -24.64 0.92
CA PHE A 35 -5.73 -23.45 0.43
C PHE A 35 -5.02 -23.67 -0.92
N GLU A 36 -4.61 -24.91 -1.24
CA GLU A 36 -4.04 -25.28 -2.53
C GLU A 36 -5.11 -25.44 -3.62
N THR A 37 -6.29 -26.02 -3.30
CA THR A 37 -7.38 -26.19 -4.28
C THR A 37 -8.12 -24.89 -4.59
N ASN A 38 -8.12 -23.94 -3.65
CA ASN A 38 -8.58 -22.56 -3.89
C ASN A 38 -7.45 -21.62 -4.32
N GLY A 39 -6.23 -22.15 -4.48
CA GLY A 39 -5.01 -21.42 -4.79
C GLY A 39 -4.63 -21.61 -6.25
N ALA A 40 -5.05 -20.67 -7.08
CA ALA A 40 -4.21 -20.29 -8.21
C ALA A 40 -2.77 -20.05 -7.72
N SER A 41 -1.78 -20.35 -8.57
CA SER A 41 -0.37 -20.04 -8.33
C SER A 41 -0.21 -18.68 -7.65
N ALA A 42 0.83 -18.47 -6.83
CA ALA A 42 1.08 -17.19 -6.16
C ALA A 42 1.18 -15.98 -7.14
N SER A 43 1.22 -16.23 -8.45
CA SER A 43 1.12 -15.27 -9.55
C SER A 43 -0.29 -14.98 -10.08
N ASP A 44 -1.28 -15.86 -9.81
CA ASP A 44 -2.61 -15.89 -10.42
C ASP A 44 -3.76 -15.88 -9.39
N ALA A 45 -3.45 -15.83 -8.09
CA ALA A 45 -4.46 -15.63 -7.05
C ALA A 45 -5.15 -14.26 -7.26
N PRO A 46 -6.50 -14.19 -7.27
CA PRO A 46 -7.19 -12.92 -7.24
C PRO A 46 -6.64 -12.10 -6.07
N SER A 47 -6.30 -10.83 -6.30
CA SER A 47 -5.90 -9.94 -5.21
C SER A 47 -6.91 -10.03 -4.06
N PRO A 48 -6.46 -10.00 -2.79
CA PRO A 48 -7.36 -10.11 -1.65
C PRO A 48 -8.52 -9.13 -1.80
N SER A 49 -9.75 -9.64 -1.76
CA SER A 49 -10.96 -8.88 -2.13
C SER A 49 -11.50 -8.00 -0.99
N PHE A 50 -10.95 -8.13 0.22
CA PHE A 50 -11.48 -7.51 1.44
C PHE A 50 -10.41 -6.67 2.16
N THR A 51 -10.81 -5.51 2.69
CA THR A 51 -9.91 -4.59 3.40
C THR A 51 -9.63 -5.06 4.84
N TYR A 52 -8.59 -4.49 5.48
CA TYR A 52 -8.31 -4.75 6.90
C TYR A 52 -9.54 -4.49 7.80
N THR A 53 -10.29 -3.42 7.53
CA THR A 53 -11.49 -3.06 8.31
C THR A 53 -12.63 -4.06 8.13
N ASP A 54 -12.83 -4.56 6.92
CA ASP A 54 -13.86 -5.57 6.64
C ASP A 54 -13.55 -6.87 7.37
N LEU A 55 -12.29 -7.32 7.28
CA LEU A 55 -11.84 -8.55 7.92
C LEU A 55 -11.79 -8.44 9.45
N LYS A 56 -11.44 -7.26 9.98
CA LYS A 56 -11.48 -7.01 11.43
C LYS A 56 -12.90 -7.05 12.00
N SER A 57 -13.86 -6.47 11.29
CA SER A 57 -15.26 -6.49 11.71
C SER A 57 -15.85 -7.89 11.57
N HIS A 58 -15.63 -8.54 10.41
CA HIS A 58 -16.11 -9.89 10.13
C HIS A 58 -15.55 -10.94 11.09
N SER A 59 -14.24 -10.94 11.33
CA SER A 59 -13.62 -11.87 12.30
C SER A 59 -14.17 -11.72 13.71
N LYS A 60 -14.41 -10.49 14.16
CA LYS A 60 -14.92 -10.23 15.51
C LYS A 60 -16.39 -10.59 15.65
N GLU A 61 -17.21 -10.21 14.67
CA GLU A 61 -18.67 -10.34 14.75
C GLU A 61 -19.17 -11.72 14.32
N LYS A 62 -18.50 -12.37 13.36
CA LYS A 62 -18.94 -13.66 12.79
C LYS A 62 -18.07 -14.83 13.21
N LEU A 63 -16.77 -14.62 13.41
CA LEU A 63 -15.83 -15.70 13.67
C LEU A 63 -15.34 -15.75 15.11
N GLY A 64 -15.63 -14.73 15.92
CA GLY A 64 -15.32 -14.69 17.35
C GLY A 64 -13.83 -14.55 17.70
N PHE A 65 -12.99 -14.04 16.80
CA PHE A 65 -11.56 -13.81 17.08
C PHE A 65 -11.09 -12.43 16.64
N ASP A 66 -10.01 -11.93 17.26
CA ASP A 66 -9.40 -10.67 16.88
C ASP A 66 -8.55 -10.83 15.61
N TYR A 67 -8.90 -10.10 14.55
CA TYR A 67 -8.14 -10.15 13.29
C TYR A 67 -6.67 -9.75 13.49
N ARG A 68 -5.79 -10.53 12.86
CA ARG A 68 -4.37 -10.24 12.70
C ARG A 68 -3.94 -10.54 11.27
N THR A 69 -3.17 -9.63 10.70
CA THR A 69 -2.55 -9.82 9.39
C THR A 69 -1.50 -10.94 9.43
N ARG A 70 -1.16 -11.49 8.25
CA ARG A 70 -0.11 -12.49 8.10
C ARG A 70 1.24 -11.98 8.62
N GLU A 71 1.55 -10.70 8.44
CA GLU A 71 2.80 -10.09 8.90
C GLU A 71 2.85 -9.95 10.43
N GLU A 72 1.75 -9.51 11.05
CA GLU A 72 1.63 -9.44 12.51
C GLU A 72 1.78 -10.82 13.14
N ILE A 73 1.15 -11.84 12.56
CA ILE A 73 1.30 -13.23 13.03
C ILE A 73 2.74 -13.70 12.87
N LYS A 74 3.42 -13.41 11.75
CA LYS A 74 4.83 -13.80 11.57
C LYS A 74 5.74 -13.18 12.63
N LYS A 75 5.49 -11.92 13.01
CA LYS A 75 6.28 -11.17 14.00
C LYS A 75 5.96 -11.50 15.46
N ALA A 76 4.79 -12.05 15.74
CA ALA A 76 4.37 -12.41 17.10
C ALA A 76 5.23 -13.51 17.73
N SER A 77 5.21 -13.58 19.07
CA SER A 77 5.84 -14.67 19.82
C SER A 77 5.18 -16.03 19.50
N PHE A 78 5.87 -17.12 19.81
CA PHE A 78 5.35 -18.47 19.56
C PHE A 78 4.01 -18.72 20.28
N THR A 79 3.87 -18.25 21.51
CA THR A 79 2.64 -18.38 22.30
C THR A 79 1.48 -17.63 21.66
N GLU A 80 1.71 -16.39 21.22
CA GLU A 80 0.69 -15.58 20.55
C GLU A 80 0.31 -16.15 19.17
N LYS A 81 1.26 -16.75 18.45
CA LYS A 81 0.99 -17.49 17.21
C LYS A 81 0.07 -18.67 17.48
N LEU A 82 0.40 -19.50 18.47
CA LEU A 82 -0.41 -20.67 18.83
C LEU A 82 -1.83 -20.27 19.24
N GLN A 83 -1.98 -19.21 20.03
CA GLN A 83 -3.28 -18.69 20.40
C GLN A 83 -4.08 -18.21 19.17
N ALA A 84 -3.47 -17.36 18.33
CA ALA A 84 -4.12 -16.85 17.12
C ALA A 84 -4.54 -17.97 16.15
N PHE A 85 -3.75 -19.05 16.04
CA PHE A 85 -4.13 -20.22 15.27
C PHE A 85 -5.24 -21.04 15.95
N GLY A 86 -5.19 -21.19 17.27
CA GLY A 86 -6.22 -21.87 18.06
C GLY A 86 -7.61 -21.26 17.83
N GLU A 87 -7.71 -19.95 18.00
CA GLU A 87 -8.96 -19.19 17.78
C GLU A 87 -9.52 -19.36 16.36
N ARG A 88 -8.63 -19.39 15.34
CA ARG A 88 -9.03 -19.65 13.95
C ARG A 88 -9.49 -21.09 13.72
N PHE A 89 -8.87 -22.07 14.37
CA PHE A 89 -9.31 -23.45 14.29
C PHE A 89 -10.67 -23.67 14.94
N ASP A 90 -10.97 -22.94 16.01
CA ASP A 90 -12.27 -22.98 16.69
C ASP A 90 -13.36 -22.33 15.81
N ALA A 91 -13.05 -21.18 15.19
CA ALA A 91 -13.94 -20.56 14.21
C ALA A 91 -14.24 -21.49 13.02
N MET A 92 -13.24 -22.23 12.54
CA MET A 92 -13.43 -23.19 11.45
C MET A 92 -14.30 -24.39 11.80
N ALA A 93 -14.34 -24.81 13.07
CA ALA A 93 -15.22 -25.89 13.49
C ALA A 93 -16.71 -25.54 13.26
N TRP A 94 -17.04 -24.25 13.25
CA TRP A 94 -18.39 -23.73 13.06
C TRP A 94 -18.77 -23.42 11.60
N LEU A 95 -17.80 -23.16 10.72
CA LEU A 95 -18.07 -22.77 9.32
C LEU A 95 -18.39 -23.95 8.38
N GLY A 96 -18.18 -25.19 8.84
CA GLY A 96 -18.50 -26.39 8.06
C GLY A 96 -17.61 -26.57 6.82
N LYS A 97 -18.12 -27.27 5.79
CA LYS A 97 -17.32 -27.73 4.64
C LYS A 97 -17.05 -26.66 3.57
N ASN A 98 -17.82 -25.58 3.52
CA ASN A 98 -17.78 -24.56 2.46
C ASN A 98 -17.67 -23.14 3.04
N PRO A 99 -16.52 -22.74 3.58
CA PRO A 99 -16.30 -21.38 4.05
C PRO A 99 -16.40 -20.37 2.88
N SER A 100 -16.95 -19.19 3.15
CA SER A 100 -17.04 -18.12 2.16
C SER A 100 -15.66 -17.46 1.92
N ASN A 101 -15.53 -16.66 0.86
CA ASN A 101 -14.26 -16.02 0.52
C ASN A 101 -13.76 -15.04 1.61
N ILE A 102 -14.69 -14.34 2.29
CA ILE A 102 -14.35 -13.45 3.41
C ILE A 102 -13.90 -14.25 4.65
N ASP A 103 -14.45 -15.44 4.89
CA ASP A 103 -14.01 -16.33 5.97
C ASP A 103 -12.57 -16.80 5.73
N LEU A 104 -12.27 -17.21 4.50
CA LEU A 104 -10.94 -17.65 4.09
C LEU A 104 -9.91 -16.53 4.18
N SER A 105 -10.27 -15.32 3.74
CA SER A 105 -9.41 -14.14 3.81
C SER A 105 -9.13 -13.71 5.27
N ALA A 106 -10.16 -13.75 6.14
CA ALA A 106 -10.02 -13.46 7.56
C ALA A 106 -9.08 -14.48 8.26
N MET A 107 -9.17 -15.75 7.91
CA MET A 107 -8.32 -16.82 8.45
C MET A 107 -6.90 -16.83 7.91
N ALA A 108 -6.71 -16.50 6.63
CA ALA A 108 -5.39 -16.43 6.02
C ALA A 108 -4.58 -15.26 6.58
N GLY A 109 -5.25 -14.25 7.16
CA GLY A 109 -4.64 -12.99 7.56
C GLY A 109 -4.20 -12.17 6.34
N GLU A 110 -4.77 -12.45 5.17
CA GLU A 110 -4.55 -11.68 3.95
C GLU A 110 -5.62 -10.61 3.84
N ALA A 111 -5.32 -9.42 4.33
CA ALA A 111 -6.09 -8.23 4.01
C ALA A 111 -5.50 -7.59 2.76
N LYS A 112 -6.38 -7.05 1.92
CA LYS A 112 -5.96 -5.95 1.06
C LYS A 112 -5.53 -4.80 1.97
N PRO A 113 -4.37 -4.15 1.73
CA PRO A 113 -4.07 -2.88 2.38
C PRO A 113 -5.06 -1.84 1.84
N GLY A 114 -6.28 -1.83 2.38
CA GLY A 114 -7.36 -1.06 1.81
C GLY A 114 -7.74 0.10 2.68
N MET A 115 -7.62 1.29 2.13
CA MET A 115 -8.14 2.50 2.74
C MET A 115 -9.36 2.93 1.94
N SER A 116 -10.55 2.69 2.48
CA SER A 116 -11.81 3.14 1.88
C SER A 116 -11.86 4.67 1.80
N LEU A 117 -12.75 5.21 0.97
CA LEU A 117 -12.98 6.66 0.89
C LEU A 117 -13.38 7.28 2.23
N ASP A 118 -14.15 6.56 3.05
CA ASP A 118 -14.54 7.01 4.39
C ASP A 118 -13.35 7.01 5.35
N ARG A 119 -12.54 5.94 5.33
CA ARG A 119 -11.33 5.88 6.16
C ARG A 119 -10.32 6.93 5.72
N MET A 120 -10.16 7.18 4.42
CA MET A 120 -9.33 8.26 3.88
C MET A 120 -9.78 9.62 4.42
N PHE A 121 -11.08 9.88 4.45
CA PHE A 121 -11.59 11.15 4.94
C PHE A 121 -11.37 11.34 6.45
N GLU A 122 -11.63 10.32 7.27
CA GLU A 122 -11.32 10.40 8.70
C GLU A 122 -9.83 10.57 8.94
N ARG A 123 -8.99 9.86 8.18
CA ARG A 123 -7.55 10.00 8.26
C ARG A 123 -7.08 11.40 7.83
N TYR A 124 -7.71 11.99 6.83
CA TYR A 124 -7.46 13.37 6.43
C TYR A 124 -7.76 14.36 7.56
N LYS A 125 -8.83 14.15 8.35
CA LYS A 125 -9.09 14.97 9.55
C LYS A 125 -8.01 14.80 10.62
N GLU A 126 -7.57 13.57 10.88
CA GLU A 126 -6.47 13.28 11.80
C GLU A 126 -5.15 13.95 11.35
N ILE A 127 -4.93 14.07 10.05
CA ILE A 127 -3.79 14.74 9.43
C ILE A 127 -3.85 16.26 9.62
N CYS A 128 -5.06 16.81 9.59
CA CYS A 128 -5.37 18.23 9.66
C CYS A 128 -5.82 18.67 11.08
N VAL A 129 -5.40 17.97 12.13
CA VAL A 129 -5.64 18.36 13.53
C VAL A 129 -5.18 19.81 13.74
N GLY A 130 -5.95 20.61 14.50
CA GLY A 130 -5.76 22.06 14.58
C GLY A 130 -6.55 22.87 13.55
N GLN A 131 -6.95 22.27 12.43
CA GLN A 131 -7.60 23.01 11.35
C GLN A 131 -9.04 23.41 11.73
N TRP A 132 -9.27 24.72 11.81
CA TRP A 132 -10.55 25.34 12.18
C TRP A 132 -10.99 25.13 13.64
N GLU A 133 -10.09 24.72 14.53
CA GLU A 133 -10.40 24.59 15.98
C GLU A 133 -10.85 25.91 16.61
N ASN A 134 -10.41 27.03 16.03
CA ASN A 134 -10.81 28.38 16.43
C ASN A 134 -12.22 28.79 15.96
N LEU A 135 -12.89 28.00 15.12
CA LEU A 135 -14.25 28.29 14.64
C LEU A 135 -15.32 27.58 15.47
N PRO A 136 -16.55 28.12 15.56
CA PRO A 136 -17.68 27.43 16.16
C PRO A 136 -18.00 26.09 15.47
N LEU A 137 -18.57 25.13 16.21
CA LEU A 137 -18.80 23.76 15.72
C LEU A 137 -19.67 23.67 14.45
N ASN A 138 -20.64 24.58 14.27
CA ASN A 138 -21.48 24.64 13.07
C ASN A 138 -20.69 25.07 11.82
N GLU A 139 -19.74 25.99 11.98
CA GLU A 139 -18.84 26.43 10.92
C GLU A 139 -17.84 25.33 10.60
N GLN A 140 -17.26 24.67 11.60
CA GLN A 140 -16.39 23.51 11.40
C GLN A 140 -17.11 22.42 10.58
N LYS A 141 -18.35 22.07 10.94
CA LYS A 141 -19.19 21.13 10.17
C LYS A 141 -19.35 21.59 8.71
N THR A 142 -19.58 22.87 8.50
CA THR A 142 -19.73 23.44 7.15
C THR A 142 -18.44 23.38 6.34
N LYS A 143 -17.27 23.58 6.97
CA LYS A 143 -15.96 23.42 6.32
C LYS A 143 -15.69 21.97 5.96
N TRP A 144 -15.90 21.03 6.89
CA TRP A 144 -15.73 19.59 6.64
C TRP A 144 -16.72 19.05 5.60
N ALA A 145 -17.93 19.61 5.51
CA ALA A 145 -18.90 19.26 4.47
C ALA A 145 -18.39 19.55 3.05
N ARG A 146 -17.42 20.46 2.87
CA ARG A 146 -16.79 20.73 1.56
C ARG A 146 -15.95 19.55 1.06
N TYR A 147 -15.53 18.67 1.97
CA TYR A 147 -14.72 17.49 1.69
C TYR A 147 -15.57 16.22 1.70
N SER A 148 -16.48 16.09 2.67
CA SER A 148 -17.41 14.96 2.74
C SER A 148 -18.30 14.88 1.50
N ARG A 149 -18.88 16.01 1.04
CA ARG A 149 -19.80 15.99 -0.11
C ARG A 149 -19.14 15.49 -1.40
N PRO A 150 -17.95 15.97 -1.82
CA PRO A 150 -17.21 15.37 -2.93
C PRO A 150 -16.94 13.87 -2.77
N LYS A 151 -16.54 13.43 -1.57
CA LYS A 151 -16.29 12.01 -1.27
C LYS A 151 -17.56 11.17 -1.43
N ASP A 152 -18.68 11.63 -0.86
CA ASP A 152 -19.97 10.94 -0.95
C ASP A 152 -20.51 10.89 -2.40
N ASP A 153 -20.33 11.99 -3.16
CA ASP A 153 -20.73 12.05 -4.58
C ASP A 153 -19.87 11.11 -5.44
N PHE A 154 -18.55 11.10 -5.25
CA PHE A 154 -17.64 10.16 -5.92
C PHE A 154 -18.02 8.71 -5.62
N LYS A 155 -18.20 8.38 -4.34
CA LYS A 155 -18.60 7.05 -3.86
C LYS A 155 -19.94 6.61 -4.47
N LYS A 156 -20.90 7.52 -4.62
CA LYS A 156 -22.20 7.23 -5.25
C LYS A 156 -22.09 6.93 -6.75
N VAL A 157 -21.18 7.60 -7.46
CA VAL A 157 -21.05 7.49 -8.92
C VAL A 157 -20.15 6.32 -9.33
N ILE A 158 -19.01 6.16 -8.68
CA ILE A 158 -17.99 5.17 -9.05
C ILE A 158 -18.08 3.91 -8.16
N GLY A 159 -18.64 4.03 -6.96
CA GLY A 159 -18.72 2.95 -5.98
C GLY A 159 -17.77 3.16 -4.81
N ASP A 160 -17.92 2.32 -3.79
CA ASP A 160 -17.00 2.28 -2.66
C ASP A 160 -15.75 1.49 -3.07
N ILE A 161 -14.67 2.22 -3.35
CA ILE A 161 -13.43 1.67 -3.88
C ILE A 161 -12.31 1.99 -2.89
N ASP A 162 -11.39 1.05 -2.79
CA ASP A 162 -10.13 1.24 -2.09
C ASP A 162 -9.29 2.30 -2.82
N ILE A 163 -8.87 3.34 -2.09
CA ILE A 163 -8.17 4.47 -2.68
C ILE A 163 -6.90 4.04 -3.43
N LEU A 164 -6.23 2.96 -2.98
CA LEU A 164 -5.00 2.49 -3.60
C LEU A 164 -5.21 1.86 -4.98
N ASP A 165 -6.44 1.49 -5.33
CA ASP A 165 -6.79 0.90 -6.64
C ASP A 165 -7.54 1.85 -7.55
N ILE A 166 -7.69 3.12 -7.16
CA ILE A 166 -8.32 4.10 -8.03
C ILE A 166 -7.52 4.19 -9.33
N THR A 167 -8.17 3.77 -10.41
CA THR A 167 -7.58 3.78 -11.75
C THR A 167 -7.78 5.12 -12.43
N THR A 168 -6.92 5.42 -13.40
CA THR A 168 -7.08 6.61 -14.26
C THR A 168 -8.43 6.60 -14.97
N SER A 169 -8.92 5.43 -15.40
CA SER A 169 -10.23 5.28 -16.05
C SER A 169 -11.35 5.76 -15.13
N GLN A 170 -11.41 5.26 -13.89
CA GLN A 170 -12.43 5.65 -12.91
C GLN A 170 -12.40 7.17 -12.62
N THR A 171 -11.21 7.77 -12.52
CA THR A 171 -11.10 9.23 -12.34
C THR A 171 -11.58 10.01 -13.57
N ALA A 172 -11.34 9.50 -14.77
CA ALA A 172 -11.80 10.09 -16.02
C ALA A 172 -13.33 9.96 -16.17
N ASP A 173 -13.88 8.79 -15.85
CA ASP A 173 -15.33 8.53 -15.87
C ASP A 173 -16.07 9.47 -14.91
N TYR A 174 -15.52 9.70 -13.71
CA TYR A 174 -16.07 10.66 -12.78
C TYR A 174 -15.97 12.11 -13.30
N ALA A 175 -14.85 12.50 -13.92
CA ALA A 175 -14.71 13.82 -14.53
C ALA A 175 -15.73 14.04 -15.67
N ILE A 176 -15.96 13.02 -16.50
CA ILE A 176 -16.98 13.02 -17.54
C ILE A 176 -18.38 13.17 -16.93
N HIS A 177 -18.66 12.45 -15.83
CA HIS A 177 -19.93 12.58 -15.10
C HIS A 177 -20.17 14.01 -14.60
N LEU A 178 -19.17 14.65 -14.00
CA LEU A 178 -19.27 16.05 -13.56
C LEU A 178 -19.49 16.99 -14.75
N GLN A 179 -18.79 16.79 -15.86
CA GLN A 179 -18.94 17.59 -17.07
C GLN A 179 -20.36 17.48 -17.65
N LYS A 180 -20.94 16.28 -17.69
CA LYS A 180 -22.33 16.07 -18.13
C LYS A 180 -23.33 16.85 -17.27
N ARG A 181 -23.13 16.88 -15.94
CA ARG A 181 -23.96 17.68 -15.02
C ARG A 181 -23.84 19.17 -15.28
N VAL A 182 -22.64 19.68 -15.54
CA VAL A 182 -22.40 21.09 -15.89
C VAL A 182 -23.12 21.45 -17.19
N VAL A 183 -23.03 20.60 -18.22
CA VAL A 183 -23.71 20.81 -19.51
C VAL A 183 -25.23 20.82 -19.34
N ALA A 184 -25.80 19.83 -18.63
CA ALA A 184 -27.23 19.77 -18.35
C ALA A 184 -27.73 20.98 -17.55
N THR A 185 -26.89 21.52 -16.65
CA THR A 185 -27.21 22.73 -15.88
C THR A 185 -27.29 23.95 -16.77
N LYS A 186 -26.33 24.12 -17.69
CA LYS A 186 -26.32 25.21 -18.66
C LYS A 186 -27.48 25.13 -19.65
N ALA A 187 -27.87 23.91 -20.03
CA ALA A 187 -28.99 23.65 -20.92
C ALA A 187 -30.37 23.81 -20.24
N GLY A 188 -30.43 24.06 -18.93
CA GLY A 188 -31.68 24.16 -18.18
C GLY A 188 -32.41 22.82 -17.95
N THR A 189 -31.82 21.70 -18.35
CA THR A 189 -32.43 20.35 -18.28
C THR A 189 -32.07 19.58 -17.00
N ALA A 190 -31.14 20.09 -16.19
CA ALA A 190 -30.71 19.43 -14.95
C ALA A 190 -31.78 19.45 -13.86
N LYS A 191 -31.98 18.29 -13.20
CA LYS A 191 -32.84 18.16 -12.01
C LYS A 191 -32.28 18.98 -10.83
N LYS A 192 -33.15 19.36 -9.88
CA LYS A 192 -32.83 20.23 -8.73
C LYS A 192 -31.59 19.80 -7.92
N GLY A 193 -31.29 18.49 -7.84
CA GLY A 193 -30.10 17.95 -7.16
C GLY A 193 -28.88 17.68 -8.04
N GLU A 194 -29.02 17.80 -9.37
CA GLU A 194 -27.94 17.52 -10.33
C GLU A 194 -27.25 18.79 -10.82
N LYS A 195 -27.89 19.96 -10.59
CA LYS A 195 -27.35 21.27 -10.94
C LYS A 195 -25.96 21.46 -10.38
N LEU A 196 -25.01 21.78 -11.25
CA LEU A 196 -23.61 21.92 -10.92
C LEU A 196 -22.96 23.02 -11.77
N ALA A 197 -22.36 24.00 -11.11
CA ALA A 197 -21.57 25.03 -11.79
C ALA A 197 -20.18 24.48 -12.16
N LEU A 198 -19.56 25.03 -13.21
CA LEU A 198 -18.22 24.63 -13.65
C LEU A 198 -17.15 24.84 -12.55
N SER A 199 -17.26 25.94 -11.78
CA SER A 199 -16.38 26.21 -10.64
C SER A 199 -16.52 25.13 -9.57
N SER A 200 -17.76 24.77 -9.21
CA SER A 200 -18.04 23.72 -8.23
C SER A 200 -17.52 22.35 -8.67
N ALA A 201 -17.61 22.00 -9.96
CA ALA A 201 -17.03 20.78 -10.50
C ALA A 201 -15.50 20.73 -10.32
N LYS A 202 -14.81 21.85 -10.58
CA LYS A 202 -13.36 21.98 -10.34
C LYS A 202 -13.02 21.86 -8.85
N ASP A 203 -13.82 22.47 -7.98
CA ASP A 203 -13.63 22.40 -6.53
C ASP A 203 -13.79 20.97 -6.00
N ILE A 204 -14.78 20.21 -6.49
CA ILE A 204 -14.97 18.78 -6.16
C ILE A 204 -13.69 17.98 -6.44
N ILE A 205 -13.15 18.10 -7.66
CA ILE A 205 -11.92 17.39 -8.06
C ILE A 205 -10.75 17.83 -7.17
N LYS A 206 -10.63 19.14 -6.91
CA LYS A 206 -9.57 19.70 -6.07
C LYS A 206 -9.62 19.13 -4.65
N PHE A 207 -10.80 19.05 -4.03
CA PHE A 207 -10.95 18.51 -2.67
C PHE A 207 -10.62 17.02 -2.62
N LEU A 208 -11.13 16.21 -3.56
CA LEU A 208 -10.80 14.78 -3.65
C LEU A 208 -9.29 14.56 -3.80
N LYS A 209 -8.66 15.29 -4.72
CA LYS A 209 -7.21 15.22 -4.95
C LYS A 209 -6.41 15.64 -3.73
N SER A 210 -6.83 16.67 -3.01
CA SER A 210 -6.13 17.16 -1.81
C SER A 210 -6.17 16.11 -0.70
N MET A 211 -7.35 15.53 -0.41
CA MET A 211 -7.48 14.46 0.59
C MET A 211 -6.61 13.26 0.23
N ALA A 212 -6.76 12.74 -0.99
CA ALA A 212 -6.01 11.58 -1.44
C ALA A 212 -4.50 11.85 -1.41
N SER A 213 -4.05 13.01 -1.90
CA SER A 213 -2.63 13.38 -1.91
C SER A 213 -2.03 13.42 -0.51
N ASP A 214 -2.66 14.11 0.44
CA ASP A 214 -2.10 14.30 1.77
C ASP A 214 -2.06 12.98 2.56
N VAL A 215 -3.11 12.18 2.42
CA VAL A 215 -3.19 10.84 3.03
C VAL A 215 -2.17 9.90 2.40
N PHE A 216 -2.04 9.88 1.07
CA PHE A 216 -1.08 9.00 0.38
C PHE A 216 0.36 9.37 0.72
N GLN A 217 0.70 10.65 0.75
CA GLN A 217 2.05 11.08 1.07
C GLN A 217 2.48 10.67 2.49
N ARG A 218 1.55 10.67 3.44
CA ARG A 218 1.84 10.34 4.86
C ARG A 218 1.80 8.85 5.14
N ASP A 219 0.73 8.18 4.72
CA ASP A 219 0.47 6.79 5.11
C ASP A 219 0.91 5.78 4.05
N PHE A 220 1.03 6.21 2.79
CA PHE A 220 1.42 5.37 1.66
C PHE A 220 2.56 5.98 0.82
N PRO A 221 3.68 6.42 1.43
CA PRO A 221 4.74 7.12 0.72
C PRO A 221 5.36 6.30 -0.42
N LYS A 222 5.26 4.96 -0.34
CA LYS A 222 5.72 4.02 -1.39
C LYS A 222 4.75 3.90 -2.58
N HIS A 223 3.48 4.30 -2.42
CA HIS A 223 2.45 4.21 -3.46
C HIS A 223 2.26 5.51 -4.25
N VAL A 224 2.95 6.59 -3.86
CA VAL A 224 3.04 7.78 -4.70
C VAL A 224 3.94 7.43 -5.88
N LYS A 225 3.33 7.20 -7.06
CA LYS A 225 4.10 7.04 -8.30
C LYS A 225 5.05 8.24 -8.42
N PRO A 226 6.38 8.02 -8.38
CA PRO A 226 7.32 9.10 -8.48
C PRO A 226 7.13 9.80 -9.84
N THR A 227 7.19 11.13 -9.85
CA THR A 227 7.17 11.85 -11.11
C THR A 227 8.59 11.97 -11.64
N LEU A 228 8.74 12.08 -12.96
CA LEU A 228 10.03 12.32 -13.60
C LEU A 228 10.74 13.56 -13.02
N ALA A 229 9.99 14.64 -12.76
CA ALA A 229 10.53 15.86 -12.15
C ALA A 229 11.07 15.64 -10.72
N LYS A 230 10.36 14.84 -9.91
CA LYS A 230 10.84 14.47 -8.56
C LYS A 230 12.08 13.59 -8.64
N PHE A 231 12.14 12.67 -9.62
CA PHE A 231 13.31 11.83 -9.84
C PHE A 231 14.52 12.65 -10.30
N GLU A 232 14.32 13.62 -11.18
CA GLU A 232 15.38 14.54 -11.59
C GLU A 232 15.92 15.35 -10.40
N THR A 233 15.04 15.81 -9.51
CA THR A 233 15.44 16.48 -8.28
C THR A 233 16.27 15.55 -7.40
N ALA A 234 15.88 14.29 -7.23
CA ALA A 234 16.64 13.31 -6.47
C ALA A 234 18.02 13.02 -7.09
N MET A 235 18.11 12.92 -8.41
CA MET A 235 19.38 12.77 -9.14
C MET A 235 20.29 13.99 -8.99
N ARG A 236 19.76 15.20 -8.88
CA ARG A 236 20.55 16.41 -8.57
C ARG A 236 21.00 16.43 -7.11
N ASN A 237 20.16 15.96 -6.18
CA ASN A 237 20.51 15.89 -4.76
C ASN A 237 21.68 14.95 -4.49
N ILE A 238 21.77 13.80 -5.15
CA ILE A 238 22.93 12.91 -4.97
C ILE A 238 24.26 13.59 -5.37
N TYR A 239 24.26 14.49 -6.36
CA TYR A 239 25.44 15.30 -6.69
C TYR A 239 25.80 16.29 -5.58
N HIS A 240 24.80 17.00 -5.04
CA HIS A 240 25.04 17.95 -3.95
C HIS A 240 25.52 17.26 -2.68
N GLU A 241 24.95 16.10 -2.35
CA GLU A 241 25.38 15.28 -1.21
C GLU A 241 26.78 14.68 -1.43
N ALA A 242 27.10 14.23 -2.64
CA ALA A 242 28.44 13.75 -2.98
C ALA A 242 29.48 14.87 -2.85
N LYS A 243 29.14 16.08 -3.33
CA LYS A 243 29.98 17.27 -3.20
C LYS A 243 30.22 17.63 -1.74
N ALA A 244 29.18 17.58 -0.91
CA ALA A 244 29.30 17.79 0.53
C ALA A 244 30.16 16.71 1.23
N ALA A 245 30.17 15.49 0.69
CA ALA A 245 31.01 14.39 1.13
C ALA A 245 32.45 14.44 0.57
N GLY A 246 32.82 15.50 -0.16
CA GLY A 246 34.18 15.71 -0.67
C GLY A 246 34.42 15.24 -2.11
N TYR A 247 33.41 14.73 -2.82
CA TYR A 247 33.53 14.29 -4.22
C TYR A 247 32.72 15.16 -5.19
N THR A 248 33.41 15.83 -6.12
CA THR A 248 32.75 16.67 -7.14
C THR A 248 32.63 15.93 -8.47
N ALA A 249 31.46 15.36 -8.75
CA ALA A 249 31.18 14.61 -9.97
C ALA A 249 30.79 15.53 -11.15
N SER A 250 31.74 16.34 -11.66
CA SER A 250 31.48 17.30 -12.75
C SER A 250 30.89 16.65 -14.01
N GLY A 251 31.43 15.50 -14.43
CA GLY A 251 30.91 14.74 -15.58
C GLY A 251 29.47 14.25 -15.38
N TYR A 252 29.12 13.82 -14.18
CA TYR A 252 27.74 13.44 -13.84
C TYR A 252 26.79 14.64 -13.93
N TRP A 253 27.20 15.79 -13.42
CA TRP A 253 26.40 17.02 -13.51
C TRP A 253 26.15 17.44 -14.96
N THR A 254 27.19 17.41 -15.81
CA THR A 254 27.05 17.68 -17.24
C THR A 254 26.09 16.71 -17.90
N MET A 255 26.23 15.40 -17.63
CA MET A 255 25.32 14.38 -18.16
C MET A 255 23.86 14.62 -17.76
N LEU A 256 23.59 15.08 -16.55
CA LEU A 256 22.23 15.42 -16.11
C LEU A 256 21.64 16.58 -16.90
N GLN A 257 22.43 17.62 -17.18
CA GLN A 257 21.97 18.79 -17.92
C GLN A 257 21.72 18.48 -19.41
N GLU A 258 22.58 17.66 -20.01
CA GLU A 258 22.49 17.35 -21.45
C GLU A 258 21.49 16.25 -21.77
N GLN A 259 21.42 15.21 -20.94
CA GLN A 259 20.72 13.96 -21.28
C GLN A 259 19.45 13.76 -20.45
N GLY A 260 19.30 14.48 -19.34
CA GLY A 260 18.21 14.33 -18.40
C GLY A 260 18.34 13.08 -17.52
N ALA A 261 17.69 13.11 -16.35
CA ALA A 261 17.86 12.14 -15.28
C ALA A 261 17.68 10.67 -15.69
N MET A 262 16.67 10.35 -16.50
CA MET A 262 16.39 8.95 -16.90
C MET A 262 17.46 8.38 -17.82
N ASN A 263 17.90 9.14 -18.82
CA ASN A 263 18.92 8.68 -19.76
C ASN A 263 20.28 8.57 -19.08
N THR A 264 20.63 9.54 -18.22
CA THR A 264 21.82 9.47 -17.37
C THR A 264 21.80 8.22 -16.51
N ALA A 265 20.68 7.95 -15.82
CA ALA A 265 20.56 6.79 -14.95
C ALA A 265 20.71 5.48 -15.73
N ARG A 266 19.98 5.32 -16.82
CA ARG A 266 20.04 4.14 -17.67
C ARG A 266 21.44 3.92 -18.25
N ARG A 267 22.08 4.98 -18.75
CA ARG A 267 23.44 4.92 -19.32
C ARG A 267 24.47 4.47 -18.31
N LEU A 268 24.46 5.04 -17.10
CA LEU A 268 25.41 4.69 -16.05
C LEU A 268 25.17 3.25 -15.53
N VAL A 269 23.91 2.86 -15.38
CA VAL A 269 23.55 1.53 -14.86
C VAL A 269 23.85 0.43 -15.87
N LEU A 270 23.56 0.62 -17.16
CA LEU A 270 23.77 -0.40 -18.20
C LEU A 270 25.19 -0.43 -18.76
N ALA A 271 26.06 0.51 -18.37
CA ALA A 271 27.46 0.49 -18.80
C ALA A 271 28.16 -0.82 -18.38
N PRO A 272 29.01 -1.42 -19.25
CA PRO A 272 29.71 -2.67 -18.94
C PRO A 272 30.61 -2.57 -17.70
N GLN A 273 31.18 -1.39 -17.47
CA GLN A 273 32.05 -1.09 -16.34
C GLN A 273 31.40 -0.04 -15.43
N PRO A 274 31.61 -0.12 -14.10
CA PRO A 274 31.20 0.93 -13.18
C PRO A 274 31.75 2.29 -13.61
N SER A 275 30.97 3.34 -13.43
CA SER A 275 31.46 4.69 -13.71
C SER A 275 32.60 5.06 -12.77
N PRO A 276 33.54 5.93 -13.18
CA PRO A 276 34.58 6.42 -12.28
C PRO A 276 34.02 7.00 -10.97
N GLY A 277 32.90 7.72 -11.05
CA GLY A 277 32.22 8.27 -9.87
C GLY A 277 31.60 7.21 -8.95
N PHE A 278 31.23 6.05 -9.48
CA PHE A 278 30.83 4.91 -8.64
C PHE A 278 32.01 4.41 -7.79
N GLY A 279 33.20 4.33 -8.38
CA GLY A 279 34.43 3.93 -7.67
C GLY A 279 34.81 4.92 -6.57
N GLU A 280 34.76 6.22 -6.85
CA GLU A 280 35.02 7.27 -5.86
C GLU A 280 34.02 7.23 -4.68
N LEU A 281 32.73 7.09 -4.97
CA LEU A 281 31.70 6.96 -3.92
C LEU A 281 31.85 5.68 -3.11
N LEU A 282 32.34 4.60 -3.72
CA LEU A 282 32.69 3.37 -3.00
C LEU A 282 33.86 3.61 -2.03
N LEU A 283 34.92 4.29 -2.46
CA LEU A 283 36.08 4.63 -1.61
C LEU A 283 35.69 5.55 -0.44
N LEU A 284 34.73 6.43 -0.66
CA LEU A 284 34.15 7.28 0.40
C LEU A 284 33.15 6.55 1.31
N ASN A 285 32.91 5.25 1.08
CA ASN A 285 31.88 4.46 1.77
C ASN A 285 30.47 5.10 1.68
N ARG A 286 30.19 5.79 0.57
CA ARG A 286 28.93 6.47 0.27
C ARG A 286 28.23 5.86 -0.94
N LEU A 287 28.17 4.53 -0.99
CA LEU A 287 27.41 3.80 -2.01
C LEU A 287 25.92 4.18 -2.01
N ASP A 288 25.40 4.71 -0.91
CA ASP A 288 24.04 5.25 -0.82
C ASP A 288 23.77 6.39 -1.82
N LEU A 289 24.81 7.15 -2.19
CA LEU A 289 24.76 8.27 -3.15
C LEU A 289 24.91 7.86 -4.61
N THR A 290 25.06 6.56 -4.88
CA THR A 290 25.16 6.06 -6.26
C THR A 290 23.79 6.06 -6.94
N VAL A 291 23.81 6.18 -8.27
CA VAL A 291 22.60 6.09 -9.09
C VAL A 291 21.94 4.73 -8.93
N GLU A 292 22.73 3.67 -8.88
CA GLU A 292 22.30 2.29 -8.68
C GLU A 292 21.52 2.13 -7.39
N SER A 293 22.04 2.70 -6.29
CA SER A 293 21.38 2.72 -4.99
C SER A 293 20.07 3.50 -5.04
N LEU A 294 20.03 4.64 -5.74
CA LEU A 294 18.83 5.46 -5.86
C LEU A 294 17.71 4.74 -6.62
N ILE A 295 18.00 4.16 -7.80
CA ILE A 295 16.97 3.58 -8.66
C ILE A 295 16.41 2.25 -8.16
N VAL A 296 17.13 1.54 -7.30
CA VAL A 296 16.66 0.28 -6.70
C VAL A 296 15.67 0.54 -5.56
N ARG A 297 15.73 1.71 -4.92
CA ARG A 297 14.89 2.07 -3.79
C ARG A 297 13.50 2.51 -4.24
N GLU A 298 12.51 2.25 -3.39
CA GLU A 298 11.21 2.91 -3.50
C GLU A 298 11.36 4.41 -3.18
N PRO A 299 10.62 5.30 -3.85
CA PRO A 299 9.60 5.01 -4.86
C PRO A 299 10.16 4.85 -6.29
N TRP A 300 11.45 5.15 -6.51
CA TRP A 300 12.05 5.33 -7.85
C TRP A 300 12.08 4.06 -8.70
N ARG A 301 12.16 2.90 -8.04
CA ARG A 301 12.17 1.58 -8.69
C ARG A 301 11.06 1.42 -9.73
N SER A 302 9.88 1.98 -9.48
CA SER A 302 8.74 1.88 -10.40
C SER A 302 8.90 2.67 -11.72
N LEU A 303 9.94 3.51 -11.87
CA LEU A 303 10.21 4.26 -13.10
C LEU A 303 11.04 3.49 -14.12
N PHE A 304 11.60 2.35 -13.74
CA PHE A 304 12.61 1.66 -14.52
C PHE A 304 12.16 0.26 -14.91
N GLU A 305 12.59 -0.16 -16.10
CA GLU A 305 12.38 -1.52 -16.57
C GLU A 305 13.12 -2.54 -15.67
N PRO A 306 12.58 -3.77 -15.51
CA PRO A 306 13.19 -4.80 -14.67
C PRO A 306 14.66 -5.06 -14.99
N GLU A 307 15.06 -5.01 -16.26
CA GLU A 307 16.44 -5.21 -16.71
C GLU A 307 17.42 -4.21 -16.07
N VAL A 308 17.06 -2.92 -16.07
CA VAL A 308 17.88 -1.84 -15.49
C VAL A 308 18.02 -2.04 -13.98
N LEU A 309 16.94 -2.44 -13.32
CA LEU A 309 16.92 -2.69 -11.87
C LEU A 309 17.77 -3.90 -11.49
N VAL A 310 17.75 -4.96 -12.29
CA VAL A 310 18.59 -6.15 -12.10
C VAL A 310 20.07 -5.80 -12.28
N ALA A 311 20.42 -5.02 -13.30
CA ALA A 311 21.78 -4.56 -13.52
C ALA A 311 22.30 -3.72 -12.35
N ALA A 312 21.50 -2.78 -11.86
CA ALA A 312 21.83 -1.96 -10.69
C ALA A 312 22.03 -2.80 -9.43
N GLN A 313 21.09 -3.70 -9.14
CA GLN A 313 21.17 -4.58 -7.97
C GLN A 313 22.42 -5.47 -8.03
N LYS A 314 22.69 -6.08 -9.19
CA LYS A 314 23.88 -6.93 -9.40
C LYS A 314 25.18 -6.16 -9.15
N ARG A 315 25.25 -4.89 -9.56
CA ARG A 315 26.42 -4.03 -9.31
C ARG A 315 26.59 -3.68 -7.84
N LEU A 316 25.50 -3.44 -7.11
CA LEU A 316 25.56 -3.21 -5.67
C LEU A 316 25.98 -4.48 -4.90
N ASP A 317 25.46 -5.63 -5.29
CA ASP A 317 25.72 -6.91 -4.64
C ASP A 317 27.16 -7.40 -4.86
N SER A 318 27.76 -7.13 -6.02
CA SER A 318 29.14 -7.51 -6.30
C SER A 318 30.16 -6.79 -5.40
N MET A 319 29.78 -5.64 -4.84
CA MET A 319 30.63 -4.86 -3.94
C MET A 319 30.39 -5.17 -2.46
N ARG A 320 29.23 -5.73 -2.10
CA ARG A 320 28.91 -6.17 -0.73
C ARG A 320 29.52 -7.52 -0.34
N ARG A 321 30.06 -8.27 -1.31
CA ARG A 321 30.66 -9.61 -1.13
C ARG A 321 32.19 -9.60 -1.03
N LYS A 322 32.80 -8.44 -0.84
CA LYS A 322 34.23 -8.26 -0.52
C LYS A 322 34.36 -7.62 0.85
#